data_AF-A0A9D9IZA7-F1
#
_entry.id   AF-A0A9D9IZA7-F1
#
_cell.length_a   1.000
_cell.length_b   1.000
_cell.length_c   1.000
_cell.angle_alpha   90.00
_cell.angle_beta   90.00
_cell.angle_gamma   90.00
#
_symmetry.space_group_name_H-M   'P 1'
#
loop_
_entity.id
_entity.type
_entity.pdbx_description
1 polymer ?
#
loop_
_entity_poly.entity_id
_entity_poly.type
_entity_poly.pdbx_seq_one_letter_code
_entity_poly.pdbx_strand_id
1 'polypeptide(L)'
;RGDHYTVPSKTFIIDTRTDRVTDTLDLLPNSSMALAGDSLFVISSEYNYITGRNEISYAIWNTATKSIITRNFIKDGMENQIRIPYGIAVNRSSGEFFVTDAKDYVSPGTLHCFTLDGRWKWAVTTGDIPAHIVFTTHSLK
;
A
#
# COMPACT_ATOMS: atom_id res chain seq x y z
N ARG A 1 1.25 6.58 12.57
CA ARG A 1 1.19 7.80 11.71
C ARG A 1 2.25 8.78 12.18
N GLY A 2 2.71 9.65 11.31
CA GLY A 2 3.60 10.76 11.65
C GLY A 2 2.87 11.93 12.34
N ASP A 3 3.50 13.10 12.36
CA ASP A 3 2.92 14.34 12.92
C ASP A 3 2.23 15.22 11.87
N HIS A 4 2.28 14.85 10.58
CA HIS A 4 1.81 15.64 9.43
C HIS A 4 2.58 16.95 9.17
N TYR A 5 3.74 17.13 9.79
CA TYR A 5 4.64 18.27 9.57
C TYR A 5 6.03 17.78 9.17
N THR A 6 6.83 17.34 10.13
CA THR A 6 8.27 17.04 9.93
C THR A 6 8.63 15.60 10.27
N VAL A 7 7.73 14.88 10.94
CA VAL A 7 7.92 13.49 11.34
C VAL A 7 7.03 12.61 10.46
N PRO A 8 7.59 11.84 9.51
CA PRO A 8 6.82 10.90 8.72
C PRO A 8 6.39 9.69 9.57
N SER A 9 5.43 8.90 9.05
CA SER A 9 5.16 7.59 9.64
C SER A 9 6.36 6.66 9.49
N LYS A 10 6.41 5.66 10.37
CA LYS A 10 7.44 4.63 10.39
C LYS A 10 6.80 3.26 10.45
N THR A 11 7.50 2.28 9.91
CA THR A 11 7.18 0.86 10.07
C THR A 11 8.07 0.25 11.14
N PHE A 12 7.51 -0.57 12.03
CA PHE A 12 8.22 -1.22 13.11
C PHE A 12 8.09 -2.74 13.00
N ILE A 13 9.12 -3.45 13.47
CA ILE A 13 9.07 -4.90 13.67
C ILE A 13 8.99 -5.16 15.16
N ILE A 14 8.00 -5.96 15.57
CA ILE A 14 7.75 -6.31 16.97
C ILE A 14 7.99 -7.81 17.15
N ASP A 15 8.80 -8.19 18.15
CA ASP A 15 8.93 -9.59 18.57
C ASP A 15 7.69 -10.00 19.37
N THR A 16 6.88 -10.87 18.79
CA THR A 16 5.61 -11.33 19.36
C THR A 16 5.77 -12.11 20.67
N ARG A 17 6.97 -12.58 21.02
CA ARG A 17 7.25 -13.30 22.27
C ARG A 17 7.53 -12.34 23.42
N THR A 18 8.06 -11.16 23.13
CA THR A 18 8.50 -10.20 24.15
C THR A 18 7.70 -8.90 24.14
N ASP A 19 6.89 -8.67 23.11
CA ASP A 19 6.16 -7.43 22.86
C ASP A 19 7.08 -6.20 22.81
N ARG A 20 8.27 -6.38 22.22
CA ARG A 20 9.29 -5.32 22.07
C ARG A 20 9.55 -5.04 20.61
N VAL A 21 9.73 -3.76 20.28
CA VAL A 21 10.25 -3.33 18.98
C VAL A 21 11.68 -3.86 18.84
N THR A 22 11.94 -4.64 17.79
CA THR A 22 13.28 -5.15 17.45
C THR A 22 13.96 -4.31 16.39
N ASP A 23 13.19 -3.74 15.47
CA ASP A 23 13.71 -2.95 14.35
C ASP A 23 12.77 -1.79 14.05
N THR A 24 13.36 -0.65 13.69
CA THR A 24 12.66 0.48 13.09
C THR A 24 13.07 0.57 11.63
N LEU A 25 12.10 0.48 10.72
CA LEU A 25 12.34 0.62 9.29
C LEU A 25 12.24 2.10 8.92
N ASP A 26 13.30 2.84 9.23
CA ASP A 26 13.41 4.25 8.84
C ASP A 26 13.31 4.38 7.31
N LEU A 27 12.60 5.41 6.83
CA LEU A 27 12.31 5.65 5.40
C LEU A 27 11.34 4.64 4.75
N LEU A 28 10.52 3.95 5.55
CA LEU A 28 9.38 3.16 5.09
C LEU A 28 8.07 3.70 5.70
N PRO A 29 7.60 4.87 5.24
CA PRO A 29 6.29 5.38 5.64
C PRO A 29 5.20 4.42 5.20
N ASN A 30 4.13 4.33 5.99
CA ASN A 30 3.17 3.25 5.87
C ASN A 30 1.77 3.72 6.27
N SER A 31 0.88 3.70 5.28
CA SER A 31 -0.56 3.91 5.47
C SER A 31 -1.34 2.60 5.37
N SER A 32 -0.90 1.68 4.52
CA SER A 32 -1.44 0.33 4.39
C SER A 32 -0.38 -0.62 3.84
N MET A 33 -0.50 -1.90 4.17
CA MET A 33 0.46 -2.92 3.77
C MET A 33 -0.18 -4.29 3.58
N ALA A 34 0.42 -5.09 2.70
CA ALA A 34 -0.01 -6.47 2.44
C ALA A 34 1.21 -7.39 2.35
N LEU A 35 1.17 -8.51 3.06
CA LEU A 35 2.23 -9.52 3.04
C LEU A 35 1.95 -10.58 1.98
N ALA A 36 2.97 -10.91 1.18
CA ALA A 36 2.91 -11.96 0.17
C ALA A 36 4.20 -12.80 0.18
N GLY A 37 4.20 -13.89 0.95
CA GLY A 37 5.44 -14.62 1.23
C GLY A 37 6.39 -13.74 2.03
N ASP A 38 7.63 -13.59 1.57
CA ASP A 38 8.62 -12.71 2.20
C ASP A 38 8.56 -11.25 1.72
N SER A 39 7.62 -10.92 0.83
CA SER A 39 7.46 -9.56 0.29
C SER A 39 6.36 -8.82 1.04
N LEU A 40 6.74 -7.79 1.79
CA LEU A 40 5.82 -6.82 2.37
C LEU A 40 5.63 -5.66 1.39
N PHE A 41 4.44 -5.59 0.77
CA PHE A 41 4.03 -4.47 -0.06
C PHE A 41 3.52 -3.36 0.85
N VAL A 42 4.03 -2.14 0.65
CA VAL A 42 3.69 -0.97 1.46
C VAL A 42 3.28 0.17 0.54
N ILE A 43 2.15 0.80 0.88
CA ILE A 43 1.72 2.07 0.29
C ILE A 43 1.65 3.12 1.39
N SER A 44 1.94 4.36 1.04
CA SER A 44 1.75 5.50 1.92
C SER A 44 1.16 6.69 1.19
N SER A 45 0.23 7.36 1.87
CA SER A 45 -0.39 8.63 1.48
C SER A 45 -0.32 9.57 2.68
N GLU A 46 0.78 10.31 2.83
CA GLU A 46 0.99 11.17 3.99
C GLU A 46 0.65 12.61 3.67
N TYR A 47 -0.36 13.18 4.35
CA TYR A 47 -0.63 14.61 4.24
C TYR A 47 0.41 15.42 5.01
N ASN A 48 0.94 16.46 4.37
CA ASN A 48 1.88 17.41 4.94
C ASN A 48 1.25 18.82 5.02
N TYR A 49 1.10 19.36 6.23
CA TYR A 49 0.51 20.68 6.46
C TYR A 49 1.40 21.84 5.99
N ILE A 50 2.71 21.63 5.87
CA ILE A 50 3.66 22.65 5.39
C ILE A 50 3.51 22.84 3.87
N THR A 51 3.42 21.73 3.12
CA THR A 51 3.30 21.76 1.66
C THR A 51 1.85 21.82 1.18
N GLY A 52 0.90 21.47 2.05
CA GLY A 52 -0.53 21.37 1.74
C GLY A 52 -0.88 20.21 0.81
N ARG A 53 -0.02 19.19 0.71
CA ARG A 53 -0.13 18.10 -0.28
C ARG A 53 0.05 16.74 0.37
N ASN A 54 -0.44 15.70 -0.31
CA ASN A 54 -0.12 14.31 0.02
C ASN A 54 1.23 13.92 -0.60
N GLU A 55 2.09 13.30 0.19
CA GLU A 55 3.30 12.62 -0.23
C GLU A 55 2.99 11.14 -0.40
N ILE A 56 2.99 10.68 -1.65
CA ILE A 56 2.65 9.30 -2.01
C ILE A 56 3.93 8.50 -2.21
N SER A 57 3.99 7.30 -1.62
CA SER A 57 5.11 6.39 -1.83
C SER A 57 4.69 4.93 -1.85
N TYR A 58 5.52 4.14 -2.53
CA TYR A 58 5.34 2.71 -2.74
C TYR A 58 6.63 2.00 -2.35
N ALA A 59 6.54 0.81 -1.77
CA ALA A 59 7.71 -0.02 -1.54
C ALA A 59 7.37 -1.50 -1.47
N ILE A 60 8.32 -2.34 -1.84
CA ILE A 60 8.36 -3.74 -1.41
C ILE A 60 9.58 -3.91 -0.52
N TRP A 61 9.37 -4.41 0.69
CA TRP A 61 10.41 -4.74 1.65
C TRP A 61 10.46 -6.26 1.84
N ASN A 62 11.66 -6.83 1.83
CA ASN A 62 11.87 -8.27 2.05
C ASN A 62 11.98 -8.55 3.55
N THR A 63 11.10 -9.41 4.06
CA THR A 63 11.03 -9.77 5.48
C THR A 63 12.13 -10.73 5.92
N ALA A 64 12.65 -11.57 5.02
CA ALA A 64 13.71 -12.52 5.30
C ALA A 64 15.09 -11.86 5.31
N THR A 65 15.40 -11.02 4.32
CA THR A 65 16.69 -10.31 4.20
C THR A 65 16.70 -8.95 4.89
N LYS A 66 15.55 -8.50 5.41
CA LYS A 66 15.35 -7.21 6.06
C LYS A 66 15.76 -6.00 5.20
N SER A 67 15.50 -6.04 3.90
CA SER A 67 15.96 -5.00 2.96
C SER A 67 14.88 -4.54 1.99
N ILE A 68 14.95 -3.29 1.52
CA ILE A 68 14.07 -2.79 0.45
C ILE A 68 14.42 -3.51 -0.86
N ILE A 69 13.40 -4.09 -1.50
CA ILE A 69 13.51 -4.67 -2.85
C ILE A 69 13.35 -3.57 -3.90
N THR A 70 12.32 -2.75 -3.75
CA THR A 70 12.05 -1.62 -4.66
C THR A 70 11.26 -0.53 -3.94
N ARG A 71 11.42 0.72 -4.40
CA ARG A 71 10.57 1.87 -4.04
C ARG A 71 9.56 2.23 -5.14
N ASN A 72 9.47 1.39 -6.17
CA ASN A 72 8.46 1.51 -7.19
C ASN A 72 8.07 0.12 -7.71
N PHE A 73 6.89 -0.36 -7.33
CA PHE A 73 6.36 -1.65 -7.76
C PHE A 73 5.24 -1.54 -8.79
N ILE A 74 4.81 -0.33 -9.13
CA ILE A 74 3.96 -0.04 -10.29
C ILE A 74 4.90 0.51 -11.38
N LYS A 75 4.95 -0.13 -12.55
CA LYS A 75 6.09 0.04 -13.48
C LYS A 75 5.72 0.66 -14.83
N ASP A 76 4.47 1.00 -15.04
CA ASP A 76 3.95 1.49 -16.31
C ASP A 76 3.38 2.90 -16.24
N GLY A 77 3.73 3.66 -15.18
CA GLY A 77 3.33 5.04 -15.00
C GLY A 77 1.95 5.21 -14.35
N MET A 78 1.24 4.11 -14.10
CA MET A 78 -0.09 4.14 -13.50
C MET A 78 -0.10 4.70 -12.06
N GLU A 79 1.04 4.69 -11.37
CA GLU A 79 1.20 5.35 -10.07
C GLU A 79 0.85 6.85 -10.12
N ASN A 80 1.02 7.50 -11.28
CA ASN A 80 0.69 8.92 -11.47
C ASN A 80 -0.81 9.17 -11.64
N GLN A 81 -1.60 8.12 -11.85
CA GLN A 81 -3.06 8.18 -12.00
C GLN A 81 -3.80 7.86 -10.70
N ILE A 82 -3.10 7.27 -9.72
CA ILE A 82 -3.66 6.97 -8.40
C ILE A 82 -3.49 8.20 -7.52
N ARG A 83 -4.59 8.85 -7.15
CA ARG A 83 -4.54 10.14 -6.45
C ARG A 83 -4.30 10.00 -4.96
N ILE A 84 -4.95 9.04 -4.30
CA ILE A 84 -4.78 8.75 -2.87
C ILE A 84 -4.85 7.23 -2.70
N PRO A 85 -3.72 6.50 -2.81
CA PRO A 85 -3.70 5.08 -2.49
C PRO A 85 -4.09 4.87 -1.02
N TYR A 86 -5.07 4.00 -0.77
CA TYR A 86 -5.69 3.86 0.55
C TYR A 86 -5.63 2.44 1.11
N GLY A 87 -5.87 1.45 0.27
CA GLY A 87 -5.81 0.03 0.59
C GLY A 87 -4.95 -0.72 -0.42
N ILE A 88 -4.29 -1.79 0.06
CA ILE A 88 -3.53 -2.72 -0.78
C ILE A 88 -3.85 -4.15 -0.39
N ALA A 89 -3.96 -5.05 -1.36
CA ALA A 89 -4.05 -6.48 -1.14
C ALA A 89 -3.32 -7.24 -2.24
N VAL A 90 -2.78 -8.41 -1.92
CA VAL A 90 -2.05 -9.25 -2.87
C VAL A 90 -2.72 -10.63 -2.95
N ASN A 91 -3.15 -11.00 -4.15
CA ASN A 91 -3.67 -12.34 -4.42
C ASN A 91 -2.58 -13.20 -5.09
N ARG A 92 -1.88 -14.00 -4.29
CA ARG A 92 -0.80 -14.87 -4.80
C ARG A 92 -1.29 -15.98 -5.71
N SER A 93 -2.55 -16.42 -5.58
CA SER A 93 -3.08 -17.52 -6.40
C SER A 93 -3.36 -17.08 -7.84
N SER A 94 -3.85 -15.84 -8.02
CA SER A 94 -4.07 -15.26 -9.35
C SER A 94 -2.84 -14.51 -9.91
N GLY A 95 -1.82 -14.27 -9.09
CA GLY A 95 -0.62 -13.55 -9.51
C GLY A 95 -0.86 -12.05 -9.67
N GLU A 96 -1.70 -11.48 -8.81
CA GLU A 96 -2.14 -10.08 -8.91
C GLU A 96 -2.00 -9.35 -7.57
N PHE A 97 -1.86 -8.03 -7.63
CA PHE A 97 -2.09 -7.16 -6.49
C PHE A 97 -3.07 -6.05 -6.86
N PHE A 98 -3.68 -5.50 -5.83
CA PHE A 98 -4.76 -4.55 -5.94
C PHE A 98 -4.46 -3.33 -5.09
N VAL A 99 -4.71 -2.14 -5.64
CA VAL A 99 -4.59 -0.87 -4.93
C VAL A 99 -5.91 -0.13 -5.05
N THR A 100 -6.41 0.40 -3.94
CA THR A 100 -7.60 1.25 -3.94
C THR A 100 -7.19 2.72 -3.95
N ASP A 101 -7.87 3.52 -4.76
CA ASP A 101 -7.75 4.97 -4.83
C ASP A 101 -8.98 5.63 -4.19
N ALA A 102 -8.76 6.36 -3.09
CA ALA A 102 -9.80 7.12 -2.40
C ALA A 102 -10.09 8.49 -3.05
N LYS A 103 -9.26 8.93 -4.00
CA LYS A 103 -9.38 10.19 -4.77
C LYS A 103 -9.40 11.46 -3.93
N ASP A 104 -10.56 11.81 -3.40
CA ASP A 104 -10.83 13.03 -2.63
C ASP A 104 -11.59 12.74 -1.32
N TYR A 105 -11.75 11.45 -0.98
CA TYR A 105 -12.51 10.97 0.18
C TYR A 105 -14.01 11.26 0.17
N VAL A 106 -14.56 11.69 -0.97
CA VAL A 106 -15.99 12.06 -1.07
C VAL A 106 -16.63 11.39 -2.27
N SER A 107 -15.95 11.40 -3.41
CA SER A 107 -16.42 10.75 -4.62
C SER A 107 -16.17 9.24 -4.60
N PRO A 108 -16.93 8.45 -5.38
CA PRO A 108 -16.68 7.03 -5.56
C PRO A 108 -15.23 6.77 -5.97
N GLY A 109 -14.56 5.90 -5.21
CA GLY A 109 -13.17 5.54 -5.44
C GLY A 109 -12.98 4.60 -6.63
N THR A 110 -11.75 4.12 -6.77
CA THR A 110 -11.40 3.17 -7.83
C THR A 110 -10.56 2.03 -7.26
N LEU A 111 -10.87 0.80 -7.67
CA LEU A 111 -10.03 -0.37 -7.43
C LEU A 111 -9.20 -0.62 -8.70
N HIS A 112 -7.89 -0.65 -8.55
CA HIS A 112 -6.95 -0.97 -9.63
C HIS A 112 -6.38 -2.38 -9.43
N CYS A 113 -6.33 -3.16 -10.51
CA CYS A 113 -5.70 -4.48 -10.54
C CYS A 113 -4.40 -4.41 -11.35
N PHE A 114 -3.36 -5.03 -10.80
CA PHE A 114 -2.03 -5.13 -11.40
C PHE A 114 -1.56 -6.58 -11.41
N THR A 115 -0.73 -6.92 -12.38
CA THR A 115 0.10 -8.13 -12.32
C THR A 115 1.16 -7.99 -11.23
N LEU A 116 1.67 -9.11 -10.69
CA LEU A 116 2.76 -9.08 -9.70
C LEU A 116 4.07 -8.44 -10.20
N ASP A 117 4.31 -8.34 -11.51
CA ASP A 117 5.47 -7.63 -12.06
C ASP A 117 5.29 -6.11 -12.14
N GLY A 118 4.09 -5.60 -11.82
CA GLY A 118 3.81 -4.18 -11.67
C GLY A 118 3.10 -3.52 -12.85
N ARG A 119 2.46 -4.29 -13.74
CA ARG A 119 1.72 -3.77 -14.89
C ARG A 119 0.24 -3.70 -14.60
N TRP A 120 -0.39 -2.60 -14.96
CA TRP A 120 -1.82 -2.37 -14.85
C TRP A 120 -2.60 -3.32 -15.76
N LYS A 121 -3.69 -3.88 -15.24
CA LYS A 121 -4.59 -4.78 -15.98
C LYS A 121 -5.93 -4.14 -16.28
N TRP A 122 -6.59 -3.65 -15.23
CA TRP A 122 -7.92 -3.06 -15.30
C TRP A 122 -8.21 -2.23 -14.06
N ALA A 123 -9.29 -1.46 -14.11
CA ALA A 123 -9.81 -0.73 -12.96
C ALA A 123 -11.34 -0.79 -12.94
N VAL A 124 -11.93 -0.64 -11.75
CA VAL A 124 -13.38 -0.56 -11.56
C VAL A 124 -13.72 0.53 -10.55
N THR A 125 -14.81 1.27 -10.79
CA THR A 125 -15.36 2.22 -9.81
C THR A 125 -15.98 1.46 -8.64
N THR A 126 -15.70 1.90 -7.42
CA THR A 126 -16.23 1.30 -6.19
C THR A 126 -17.30 2.21 -5.57
N GLY A 127 -17.60 2.03 -4.28
CA GLY A 127 -18.20 3.08 -3.46
C GLY A 127 -17.16 4.10 -2.99
N ASP A 128 -17.56 4.95 -2.05
CA ASP A 128 -16.71 5.98 -1.47
C ASP A 128 -15.64 5.36 -0.57
N ILE A 129 -14.41 5.86 -0.66
CA ILE A 129 -13.28 5.49 0.21
C ILE A 129 -13.05 3.96 0.29
N PRO A 130 -12.81 3.27 -0.84
CA PRO A 130 -12.46 1.84 -0.82
C PRO A 130 -11.16 1.61 -0.03
N ALA A 131 -11.19 0.74 0.99
CA ALA A 131 -10.06 0.59 1.93
C ALA A 131 -9.59 -0.86 2.16
N HIS A 132 -10.50 -1.83 2.07
CA HIS A 132 -10.23 -3.21 2.46
C HIS A 132 -10.75 -4.18 1.40
N ILE A 133 -9.96 -5.22 1.15
CA ILE A 133 -10.21 -6.22 0.12
C ILE A 133 -10.08 -7.59 0.79
N VAL A 134 -11.02 -8.48 0.48
CA VAL A 134 -10.96 -9.90 0.87
C VAL A 134 -11.09 -10.75 -0.38
N PHE A 135 -10.29 -11.81 -0.47
CA PHE A 135 -10.39 -12.78 -1.54
C PHE A 135 -11.22 -13.97 -1.08
N THR A 136 -12.06 -14.49 -1.97
CA THR A 136 -12.85 -15.69 -1.73
C THR A 136 -12.70 -16.64 -2.91
N THR A 137 -12.70 -17.95 -2.62
CA THR A 137 -12.82 -19.00 -3.63
C THR A 137 -14.28 -19.33 -3.95
N HIS A 138 -15.21 -18.81 -3.16
CA HIS A 138 -16.64 -19.00 -3.36
C HIS A 138 -17.19 -17.89 -4.24
N SER A 139 -17.95 -18.27 -5.26
CA SER A 139 -18.70 -17.31 -6.06
C SER A 139 -19.73 -16.59 -5.19
N LEU A 140 -19.73 -15.25 -5.25
CA LEU A 140 -20.76 -14.42 -4.63
C LEU A 140 -21.95 -14.37 -5.61
N LYS A 141 -23.13 -14.78 -5.14
CA LYS A 141 -24.38 -14.76 -5.90
C LYS A 141 -25.06 -13.42 -5.79
#